data_AF-H0EGE8-F1
#
_entry.id   AF-H0EGE8-F1
#
_cell.length_a   1.000
_cell.length_b   1.000
_cell.length_c   1.000
_cell.angle_alpha   90.00
_cell.angle_beta   90.00
_cell.angle_gamma   90.00
#
_symmetry.space_group_name_H-M   'P 1'
#
loop_
_entity.id
_entity.type
_entity.pdbx_description
1 polymer ?
#
loop_
_entity_poly.entity_id
_entity_poly.type
_entity_poly.pdbx_seq_one_letter_code
_entity_poly.pdbx_strand_id
1 'polypeptide(L)'
;MIVNLSALAFAATLLSSNALVQAISSSEIPADTPISSLLASANTHLAKGETNDALTYYDVAISRDPQNYLTYFKRGATYLSLGRTAQATKDFDKVLSIKPGFEGALLQRARVRAKNGEWDAAAQDYSAHGKSAEELAQLQEAKGATSLAFAAEKAGNWEECVSQSSIAAITYYGLADSERGMDQLRKCLHGDPDSKSCKKLYRKMKNLEKAFAKVNKSFEKKQYASSLKVLLPVGEDAGLVQDIKDDVKELKESGIIPENAPNTLEGRVVEMVCEAYFEAIPWCDQALTYYEHSLHGLMSQAQRHMEADNFEAAIETLNTAKEHHPSAQQLNQLLHNAQVELKRSKTKDYYKVLGVPRDADELQIKGAYRRMVKAHHPDKAHKLGISKEDAEKKMSQVNEAYEVLSNPELKARFDQGDDPNDHEQQRQNPFQGSPFGGHPFAGHSQGGGQQFKFQFGGGGGGFPFG
;
A
#
# COMPACT_ATOMS: atom_id res chain seq x y z
N MET A 1 3.44 8.78 -66.41
CA MET A 1 2.17 8.32 -67.01
C MET A 1 1.08 8.67 -66.02
N ILE A 2 0.32 9.72 -66.32
CA ILE A 2 -0.82 10.19 -65.53
C ILE A 2 -2.02 9.37 -65.98
N VAL A 3 -2.77 8.78 -65.05
CA VAL A 3 -4.15 8.36 -65.32
C VAL A 3 -5.02 8.96 -64.23
N ASN A 4 -6.02 9.71 -64.65
CA ASN A 4 -6.98 10.42 -63.82
C ASN A 4 -8.39 9.92 -64.14
N LEU A 5 -9.23 9.97 -63.11
CA LEU A 5 -10.68 10.10 -63.09
C LEU A 5 -11.60 8.88 -63.33
N SER A 6 -12.51 8.78 -62.34
CA SER A 6 -13.96 8.59 -62.49
C SER A 6 -14.47 7.22 -62.92
N ALA A 7 -14.73 6.36 -61.93
CA ALA A 7 -16.00 5.63 -61.80
C ALA A 7 -15.97 4.83 -60.49
N LEU A 8 -16.78 5.24 -59.51
CA LEU A 8 -17.50 4.36 -58.56
C LEU A 8 -18.20 5.27 -57.53
N ALA A 9 -19.22 5.96 -58.00
CA ALA A 9 -20.32 6.36 -57.15
C ALA A 9 -21.27 5.17 -57.06
N PHE A 10 -21.36 4.50 -55.91
CA PHE A 10 -22.52 3.72 -55.54
C PHE A 10 -22.72 3.77 -54.02
N ALA A 11 -23.73 4.57 -53.65
CA ALA A 11 -24.68 4.38 -52.56
C ALA A 11 -24.16 3.86 -51.19
N ALA A 12 -23.95 4.79 -50.28
CA ALA A 12 -24.17 4.55 -48.85
C ALA A 12 -24.72 5.83 -48.18
N THR A 13 -25.89 6.31 -48.63
CA THR A 13 -26.70 7.24 -47.84
C THR A 13 -27.36 6.45 -46.72
N LEU A 14 -26.65 6.31 -45.60
CA LEU A 14 -27.29 6.00 -44.32
C LEU A 14 -28.22 7.16 -44.00
N LEU A 15 -29.53 6.91 -44.12
CA LEU A 15 -30.57 7.73 -43.51
C LEU A 15 -30.39 7.66 -41.99
N SER A 16 -29.55 8.51 -41.43
CA SER A 16 -29.72 8.93 -40.05
C SER A 16 -30.88 9.92 -40.03
N SER A 17 -32.11 9.40 -39.95
CA SER A 17 -33.27 10.21 -39.60
C SER A 17 -33.15 10.62 -38.13
N ASN A 18 -32.28 11.59 -37.86
CA ASN A 18 -32.48 12.44 -36.70
C ASN A 18 -33.75 13.24 -37.00
N ALA A 19 -34.88 12.80 -36.46
CA ALA A 19 -36.05 13.64 -36.39
C ALA A 19 -35.61 14.94 -35.71
N LEU A 20 -35.61 16.04 -36.47
CA LEU A 20 -35.46 17.36 -35.91
C LEU A 20 -36.69 17.57 -35.01
N VAL A 21 -36.51 17.45 -33.70
CA VAL A 21 -37.55 17.82 -32.73
C VAL A 21 -37.71 19.34 -32.87
N GLN A 22 -38.79 19.78 -33.52
CA GLN A 22 -39.14 21.20 -33.61
C GLN A 22 -39.74 21.63 -32.26
N ALA A 23 -39.20 22.70 -31.67
CA ALA A 23 -39.74 23.28 -30.45
C ALA A 23 -41.06 24.02 -30.74
N ILE A 24 -42.01 23.94 -29.81
CA ILE A 24 -43.36 24.53 -29.96
C ILE A 24 -43.31 26.06 -29.93
N SER A 25 -44.06 26.70 -30.83
CA SER A 25 -44.28 28.15 -30.85
C SER A 25 -45.52 28.54 -30.05
N SER A 26 -45.51 29.72 -29.41
CA SER A 26 -46.67 30.24 -28.67
C SER A 26 -47.91 30.44 -29.55
N SER A 27 -47.73 30.65 -30.85
CA SER A 27 -48.80 30.75 -31.85
C SER A 27 -49.53 29.44 -32.11
N GLU A 28 -48.91 28.30 -31.78
CA GLU A 28 -49.47 26.96 -32.00
C GLU A 28 -50.36 26.51 -30.83
N ILE A 29 -50.36 27.25 -29.72
CA ILE A 29 -51.17 26.97 -28.54
C ILE A 29 -52.55 27.63 -28.70
N PRO A 30 -53.67 26.87 -28.70
CA PRO A 30 -55.00 27.44 -28.85
C PRO A 30 -55.31 28.54 -27.81
N ALA A 31 -55.89 29.65 -28.28
CA ALA A 31 -56.18 30.82 -27.45
C ALA A 31 -57.13 30.52 -26.28
N ASP A 32 -57.98 29.51 -26.40
CA ASP A 32 -58.96 29.06 -25.41
C ASP A 32 -58.42 28.01 -24.41
N THR A 33 -57.17 27.56 -24.55
CA THR A 33 -56.56 26.55 -23.65
C THR A 33 -56.59 26.98 -22.17
N PRO A 34 -57.27 26.26 -21.25
CA PRO A 34 -57.33 26.66 -19.85
C PRO A 34 -55.95 26.72 -19.19
N ILE A 35 -55.74 27.64 -18.23
CA ILE A 35 -54.46 27.79 -17.51
C ILE A 35 -54.02 26.47 -16.85
N SER A 36 -54.96 25.72 -16.29
CA SER A 36 -54.68 24.39 -15.72
C SER A 36 -54.10 23.42 -16.75
N SER A 37 -54.60 23.45 -17.98
CA SER A 37 -54.10 22.65 -19.10
C SER A 37 -52.72 23.11 -19.57
N LEU A 38 -52.47 24.43 -19.62
CA LEU A 38 -51.14 24.98 -19.92
C LEU A 38 -50.10 24.53 -18.88
N LEU A 39 -50.44 24.60 -17.60
CA LEU A 39 -49.55 24.16 -16.52
C LEU A 39 -49.33 22.64 -16.53
N ALA A 40 -50.36 21.84 -16.86
CA ALA A 40 -50.21 20.40 -17.02
C ALA A 40 -49.32 20.04 -18.21
N SER A 41 -49.47 20.75 -19.33
CA SER A 41 -48.62 20.61 -20.52
C SER A 41 -47.17 20.95 -20.19
N ALA A 42 -46.93 22.09 -19.53
CA ALA A 42 -45.59 22.49 -19.09
C ALA A 42 -44.91 21.41 -18.21
N ASN A 43 -45.62 20.85 -17.22
CA ASN A 43 -45.05 19.80 -16.37
C ASN A 43 -44.79 18.50 -17.15
N THR A 44 -45.65 18.18 -18.13
CA THR A 44 -45.48 17.00 -18.99
C THR A 44 -44.22 17.13 -19.85
N HIS A 45 -44.02 18.30 -20.47
CA HIS A 45 -42.81 18.60 -21.23
C HIS A 45 -41.56 18.59 -20.34
N LEU A 46 -41.63 19.13 -19.11
CA LEU A 46 -40.53 19.02 -18.15
C LEU A 46 -40.17 17.57 -17.82
N ALA A 47 -41.18 16.71 -17.59
CA ALA A 47 -40.96 15.30 -17.29
C ALA A 47 -40.30 14.54 -18.45
N LYS A 48 -40.47 15.03 -19.68
CA LYS A 48 -39.83 14.51 -20.89
C LYS A 48 -38.45 15.13 -21.17
N GLY A 49 -38.03 16.14 -20.42
CA GLY A 49 -36.80 16.91 -20.67
C GLY A 49 -36.95 17.98 -21.76
N GLU A 50 -38.15 18.19 -22.28
CA GLU A 50 -38.51 19.18 -23.31
C GLU A 50 -38.67 20.57 -22.67
N THR A 51 -37.57 21.06 -22.12
CA THR A 51 -37.54 22.24 -21.24
C THR A 51 -37.87 23.56 -21.95
N ASN A 52 -37.51 23.74 -23.21
CA ASN A 52 -37.88 24.94 -23.97
C ASN A 52 -39.40 24.99 -24.23
N ASP A 53 -40.03 23.86 -24.55
CA ASP A 53 -41.47 23.80 -24.76
C ASP A 53 -42.23 24.07 -23.47
N ALA A 54 -41.75 23.53 -22.35
CA ALA A 54 -42.29 23.84 -21.04
C ALA A 54 -42.25 25.34 -20.72
N LEU A 55 -41.16 26.03 -21.08
CA LEU A 55 -41.04 27.49 -20.92
C LEU A 55 -42.09 28.23 -21.76
N THR A 56 -42.31 27.84 -23.02
CA THR A 56 -43.35 28.42 -23.88
C THR A 56 -44.73 28.31 -23.23
N TYR A 57 -45.07 27.15 -22.67
CA TYR A 57 -46.34 26.97 -21.95
C TYR A 57 -46.43 27.85 -20.69
N TYR A 58 -45.34 27.99 -19.92
CA TYR A 58 -45.33 28.90 -18.77
C TYR A 58 -45.48 30.37 -19.19
N ASP A 59 -44.88 30.79 -20.31
CA ASP A 59 -45.00 32.16 -20.82
C ASP A 59 -46.46 32.48 -21.18
N VAL A 60 -47.14 31.57 -21.89
CA VAL A 60 -48.56 31.73 -22.22
C VAL A 60 -49.45 31.66 -20.96
N ALA A 61 -49.11 30.83 -19.97
CA ALA A 61 -49.83 30.81 -18.70
C ALA A 61 -49.68 32.15 -17.94
N ILE A 62 -48.50 32.76 -17.96
CA ILE A 62 -48.22 34.05 -17.33
C ILE A 62 -48.93 35.20 -18.05
N SER A 63 -49.01 35.18 -19.38
CA SER A 63 -49.73 36.22 -20.12
C SER A 63 -51.23 36.21 -19.81
N ARG A 64 -51.79 35.06 -19.44
CA ARG A 64 -53.21 34.90 -19.08
C ARG A 64 -53.50 35.23 -17.62
N ASP A 65 -52.58 34.91 -16.70
CA ASP A 65 -52.69 35.25 -15.29
C ASP A 65 -51.38 35.82 -14.73
N PRO A 66 -51.15 37.14 -14.89
CA PRO A 66 -49.92 37.79 -14.47
C PRO A 66 -49.74 37.91 -12.95
N GLN A 67 -50.74 37.57 -12.14
CA GLN A 67 -50.70 37.68 -10.68
C GLN A 67 -50.47 36.33 -9.98
N ASN A 68 -50.44 35.23 -10.73
CA ASN A 68 -50.18 33.92 -10.17
C ASN A 68 -48.69 33.69 -9.90
N TYR A 69 -48.26 34.00 -8.67
CA TYR A 69 -46.89 33.80 -8.22
C TYR A 69 -46.40 32.35 -8.41
N LEU A 70 -47.27 31.33 -8.33
CA LEU A 70 -46.84 29.94 -8.49
C LEU A 70 -46.36 29.65 -9.92
N THR A 71 -46.96 30.30 -10.93
CA THR A 71 -46.52 30.14 -12.32
C THR A 71 -45.13 30.72 -12.53
N TYR A 72 -44.87 31.92 -12.00
CA TYR A 72 -43.51 32.50 -11.98
C TYR A 72 -42.53 31.62 -11.21
N PHE A 73 -42.91 31.07 -10.06
CA PHE A 73 -42.02 30.18 -9.30
C PHE A 73 -41.65 28.91 -10.08
N LYS A 74 -42.62 28.29 -10.75
CA LYS A 74 -42.38 27.10 -11.59
C LYS A 74 -41.49 27.42 -12.80
N ARG A 75 -41.73 28.54 -13.47
CA ARG A 75 -40.89 29.01 -14.57
C ARG A 75 -39.47 29.35 -14.10
N GLY A 76 -39.34 30.04 -12.96
CA GLY A 76 -38.06 30.33 -12.31
C GLY A 76 -37.28 29.08 -11.93
N ALA A 77 -37.94 28.06 -11.35
CA ALA A 77 -37.33 26.77 -11.05
C ALA A 77 -36.88 26.02 -12.33
N THR A 78 -37.66 26.13 -13.41
CA THR A 78 -37.29 25.59 -14.73
C THR A 78 -36.10 26.33 -15.33
N TYR A 79 -36.03 27.65 -15.18
CA TYR A 79 -34.85 28.41 -15.55
C TYR A 79 -33.61 28.00 -14.74
N LEU A 80 -33.77 27.70 -13.44
CA LEU A 80 -32.66 27.18 -12.64
C LEU A 80 -32.17 25.80 -13.10
N SER A 81 -33.06 24.87 -13.43
CA SER A 81 -32.65 23.55 -13.94
C SER A 81 -31.90 23.66 -15.27
N LEU A 82 -32.09 24.74 -16.01
CA LEU A 82 -31.37 25.08 -17.25
C LEU A 82 -30.10 25.93 -17.03
N GLY A 83 -29.76 26.26 -15.78
CA GLY A 83 -28.65 27.16 -15.48
C GLY A 83 -28.89 28.62 -15.88
N ARG A 84 -30.11 28.99 -16.28
CA ARG A 84 -30.52 30.35 -16.66
C ARG A 84 -30.83 31.19 -15.40
N THR A 85 -29.80 31.42 -14.59
CA THR A 85 -29.92 32.05 -13.25
C THR A 85 -30.49 33.47 -13.29
N ALA A 86 -30.12 34.28 -14.28
CA ALA A 86 -30.61 35.66 -14.39
C ALA A 86 -32.14 35.73 -14.63
N GLN A 87 -32.68 34.88 -15.49
CA GLN A 87 -34.13 34.78 -15.70
C GLN A 87 -34.83 34.23 -14.46
N ALA A 88 -34.25 33.20 -13.83
CA ALA A 88 -34.80 32.63 -12.61
C ALA A 88 -34.92 33.66 -11.47
N THR A 89 -33.87 34.45 -11.24
CA THR A 89 -33.88 35.50 -10.21
C THR A 89 -34.98 36.53 -10.45
N LYS A 90 -35.17 36.98 -11.70
CA LYS A 90 -36.26 37.89 -12.06
C LYS A 90 -37.64 37.31 -11.73
N ASP A 91 -37.83 36.03 -12.01
CA ASP A 91 -39.08 35.33 -11.68
C ASP A 91 -39.25 35.19 -10.17
N PHE A 92 -38.20 34.87 -9.40
CA PHE A 92 -38.27 34.85 -7.94
C PHE A 92 -38.51 36.23 -7.33
N ASP A 93 -37.92 37.29 -7.88
CA ASP A 93 -38.21 38.67 -7.48
C ASP A 93 -39.69 39.00 -7.74
N LYS A 94 -40.23 38.56 -8.88
CA LYS A 94 -41.65 38.73 -9.18
C LYS A 94 -42.52 37.95 -8.20
N VAL A 95 -42.17 36.71 -7.88
CA VAL A 95 -42.85 35.91 -6.85
C VAL A 95 -42.89 36.65 -5.52
N LEU A 96 -41.75 37.19 -5.06
CA LEU A 96 -41.64 37.87 -3.78
C LEU A 96 -42.28 39.26 -3.79
N SER A 97 -42.42 39.90 -4.96
CA SER A 97 -43.22 41.13 -5.09
C SER A 97 -44.72 40.87 -4.91
N ILE A 98 -45.22 39.69 -5.30
CA ILE A 98 -46.63 39.28 -5.16
C ILE A 98 -46.88 38.64 -3.78
N LYS A 99 -45.93 37.81 -3.31
CA LYS A 99 -45.99 37.07 -2.05
C LYS A 99 -44.64 37.15 -1.31
N PRO A 100 -44.41 38.22 -0.51
CA PRO A 100 -43.11 38.50 0.12
C PRO A 100 -42.53 37.42 1.03
N GLY A 101 -43.38 36.62 1.68
CA GLY A 101 -42.97 35.53 2.59
C GLY A 101 -42.93 34.15 1.94
N PHE A 102 -42.92 34.04 0.61
CA PHE A 102 -42.91 32.73 -0.04
C PHE A 102 -41.56 32.03 0.12
N GLU A 103 -41.49 31.09 1.06
CA GLU A 103 -40.31 30.32 1.45
C GLU A 103 -39.54 29.75 0.24
N GLY A 104 -40.25 29.17 -0.72
CA GLY A 104 -39.62 28.55 -1.89
C GLY A 104 -38.81 29.55 -2.72
N ALA A 105 -39.32 30.77 -2.93
CA ALA A 105 -38.60 31.78 -3.70
C ALA A 105 -37.48 32.43 -2.88
N LEU A 106 -37.66 32.64 -1.57
CA LEU A 106 -36.59 33.11 -0.69
C LEU A 106 -35.40 32.16 -0.70
N LEU A 107 -35.64 30.86 -0.53
CA LEU A 107 -34.57 29.86 -0.51
C LEU A 107 -33.85 29.75 -1.85
N GLN A 108 -34.59 29.67 -2.96
CA GLN A 108 -33.99 29.54 -4.30
C GLN A 108 -33.22 30.81 -4.67
N ARG A 109 -33.76 32.01 -4.37
CA ARG A 109 -33.06 33.27 -4.63
C ARG A 109 -31.82 33.43 -3.74
N ALA A 110 -31.89 33.04 -2.46
CA ALA A 110 -30.73 33.03 -1.57
C ALA A 110 -29.59 32.17 -2.10
N ARG A 111 -29.90 30.96 -2.57
CA ARG A 111 -28.91 30.03 -3.17
C ARG A 111 -28.30 30.58 -4.45
N VAL A 112 -29.12 31.19 -5.31
CA VAL A 112 -28.64 31.82 -6.54
C VAL A 112 -27.74 33.02 -6.23
N ARG A 113 -28.15 33.89 -5.30
CA ARG A 113 -27.37 35.04 -4.85
C ARG A 113 -26.05 34.63 -4.21
N ALA A 114 -26.07 33.59 -3.36
CA ALA A 114 -24.84 33.03 -2.78
C ALA A 114 -23.90 32.50 -3.87
N LYS A 115 -24.42 31.75 -4.85
CA LYS A 115 -23.63 31.26 -5.98
C LYS A 115 -23.07 32.40 -6.86
N ASN A 116 -23.78 33.52 -6.95
CA ASN A 116 -23.36 34.70 -7.70
C ASN A 116 -22.45 35.65 -6.89
N GLY A 117 -22.13 35.32 -5.63
CA GLY A 117 -21.30 36.16 -4.77
C GLY A 117 -22.01 37.37 -4.16
N GLU A 118 -23.34 37.44 -4.24
CA GLU A 118 -24.17 38.48 -3.61
C GLU A 118 -24.43 38.14 -2.13
N TRP A 119 -23.36 38.05 -1.34
CA TRP A 119 -23.37 37.46 0.01
C TRP A 119 -24.37 38.14 0.97
N ASP A 120 -24.41 39.48 0.99
CA ASP A 120 -25.28 40.20 1.92
C ASP A 120 -26.77 40.06 1.56
N ALA A 121 -27.09 40.05 0.26
CA ALA A 121 -28.45 39.84 -0.22
C ALA A 121 -28.91 38.39 -0.01
N ALA A 122 -27.99 37.41 -0.16
CA ALA A 122 -28.26 36.02 0.18
C ALA A 122 -28.52 35.83 1.67
N ALA A 123 -27.74 36.49 2.54
CA ALA A 123 -27.92 36.42 3.99
C ALA A 123 -29.29 36.96 4.44
N GLN A 124 -29.76 38.05 3.82
CA GLN A 124 -31.09 38.60 4.06
C GLN A 124 -32.19 37.61 3.69
N ASP A 125 -32.09 36.99 2.51
CA ASP A 125 -33.09 36.01 2.04
C ASP A 125 -33.11 34.75 2.92
N TYR A 126 -31.93 34.24 3.31
CA TYR A 126 -31.81 33.11 4.24
C TYR A 126 -32.39 33.43 5.62
N SER A 127 -32.18 34.65 6.12
CA SER A 127 -32.74 35.08 7.42
C SER A 127 -34.26 35.20 7.35
N ALA A 128 -34.80 35.73 6.24
CA ALA A 128 -36.24 35.84 6.02
C ALA A 128 -36.92 34.47 5.84
N HIS A 129 -36.20 33.43 5.41
CA HIS A 129 -36.72 32.07 5.29
C HIS A 129 -36.92 31.35 6.64
N GLY A 130 -36.18 31.72 7.70
CA GLY A 130 -36.42 31.25 9.07
C GLY A 130 -35.79 29.89 9.48
N LYS A 131 -34.98 29.25 8.62
CA LYS A 131 -34.24 28.00 8.93
C LYS A 131 -32.86 27.95 8.27
N SER A 132 -31.95 28.84 8.68
CA SER A 132 -30.72 29.07 7.91
C SER A 132 -29.43 29.15 8.73
N ALA A 133 -29.38 28.64 9.97
CA ALA A 133 -28.16 28.71 10.77
C ALA A 133 -26.95 28.05 10.07
N GLU A 134 -27.17 26.89 9.45
CA GLU A 134 -26.15 26.17 8.68
C GLU A 134 -25.82 26.87 7.34
N GLU A 135 -26.84 27.27 6.58
CA GLU A 135 -26.66 27.96 5.30
C GLU A 135 -25.99 29.35 5.47
N LEU A 136 -26.28 30.05 6.57
CA LEU A 136 -25.62 31.30 6.97
C LEU A 136 -24.18 31.05 7.39
N ALA A 137 -23.88 29.97 8.10
CA ALA A 137 -22.50 29.62 8.45
C ALA A 137 -21.66 29.34 7.19
N GLN A 138 -22.18 28.53 6.26
CA GLN A 138 -21.55 28.25 4.97
C GLN A 138 -21.37 29.53 4.13
N LEU A 139 -22.35 30.44 4.17
CA LEU A 139 -22.26 31.73 3.49
C LEU A 139 -21.17 32.64 4.07
N GLN A 140 -21.02 32.68 5.40
CA GLN A 140 -19.96 33.45 6.06
C GLN A 140 -18.58 32.89 5.74
N GLU A 141 -18.44 31.56 5.71
CA GLU A 141 -17.21 30.90 5.28
C GLU A 141 -16.85 31.26 3.83
N ALA A 142 -17.79 31.14 2.90
CA ALA A 142 -17.59 31.51 1.49
C ALA A 142 -17.24 32.99 1.30
N LYS A 143 -17.89 33.89 2.05
CA LYS A 143 -17.56 35.32 2.07
C LYS A 143 -16.16 35.57 2.63
N GLY A 144 -15.76 34.86 3.69
CA GLY A 144 -14.42 34.90 4.26
C GLY A 144 -13.34 34.46 3.27
N ALA A 145 -13.56 33.32 2.60
CA ALA A 145 -12.67 32.82 1.55
C ALA A 145 -12.53 33.81 0.39
N THR A 146 -13.63 34.42 -0.07
CA THR A 146 -13.61 35.45 -1.12
C THR A 146 -12.86 36.71 -0.69
N SER A 147 -12.99 37.13 0.58
CA SER A 147 -12.25 38.28 1.13
C SER A 147 -10.74 38.00 1.20
N LEU A 148 -10.36 36.79 1.59
CA LEU A 148 -8.97 36.34 1.57
C LEU A 148 -8.41 36.28 0.14
N ALA A 149 -9.20 35.77 -0.81
CA ALA A 149 -8.85 35.75 -2.23
C ALA A 149 -8.69 37.17 -2.82
N PHE A 150 -9.58 38.12 -2.48
CA PHE A 150 -9.44 39.53 -2.88
C PHE A 150 -8.25 40.22 -2.22
N ALA A 151 -7.97 39.91 -0.95
CA ALA A 151 -6.77 40.38 -0.26
C ALA A 151 -5.48 39.81 -0.90
N ALA A 152 -5.51 38.56 -1.35
CA ALA A 152 -4.44 37.92 -2.10
C ALA A 152 -4.28 38.54 -3.50
N GLU A 153 -5.37 38.83 -4.22
CA GLU A 153 -5.40 39.57 -5.48
C GLU A 153 -4.78 40.97 -5.33
N LYS A 154 -5.19 41.73 -4.29
CA LYS A 154 -4.62 43.05 -3.99
C LYS A 154 -3.15 42.97 -3.57
N ALA A 155 -2.72 41.82 -3.03
CA ALA A 155 -1.33 41.51 -2.72
C ALA A 155 -0.55 40.91 -3.91
N GLY A 156 -1.19 40.65 -5.06
CA GLY A 156 -0.56 40.14 -6.28
C GLY A 156 -0.34 38.61 -6.33
N ASN A 157 -1.07 37.82 -5.54
CA ASN A 157 -1.01 36.36 -5.53
C ASN A 157 -2.22 35.76 -6.30
N TRP A 158 -2.02 35.32 -7.54
CA TRP A 158 -3.10 34.88 -8.45
C TRP A 158 -3.29 33.36 -8.49
N GLU A 159 -4.54 32.90 -8.35
CA GLU A 159 -4.90 31.67 -7.62
C GLU A 159 -5.35 30.44 -8.46
N GLU A 160 -5.06 30.32 -9.76
CA GLU A 160 -5.18 29.00 -10.44
C GLU A 160 -3.92 28.14 -10.22
N CYS A 161 -2.76 28.81 -10.15
CA CYS A 161 -1.45 28.20 -10.05
C CYS A 161 -1.19 27.58 -8.67
N VAL A 162 -1.65 28.20 -7.58
CA VAL A 162 -1.42 27.70 -6.22
C VAL A 162 -2.22 26.42 -6.00
N SER A 163 -3.51 26.42 -6.38
CA SER A 163 -4.36 25.22 -6.31
C SER A 163 -3.77 24.07 -7.13
N GLN A 164 -3.39 24.30 -8.40
CA GLN A 164 -2.82 23.22 -9.23
C GLN A 164 -1.43 22.78 -8.79
N SER A 165 -0.59 23.68 -8.25
CA SER A 165 0.72 23.32 -7.67
C SER A 165 0.55 22.48 -6.41
N SER A 166 -0.39 22.85 -5.54
CA SER A 166 -0.71 22.13 -4.32
C SER A 166 -1.31 20.77 -4.63
N ILE A 167 -2.28 20.68 -5.55
CA ILE A 167 -2.83 19.41 -6.01
C ILE A 167 -1.72 18.56 -6.64
N ALA A 168 -0.87 19.12 -7.51
CA ALA A 168 0.27 18.41 -8.10
C ALA A 168 1.22 17.87 -7.02
N ALA A 169 1.63 18.70 -6.06
CA ALA A 169 2.54 18.34 -4.99
C ALA A 169 1.95 17.28 -4.06
N ILE A 170 0.72 17.45 -3.60
CA ILE A 170 0.03 16.49 -2.73
C ILE A 170 -0.19 15.16 -3.46
N THR A 171 -0.57 15.19 -4.74
CA THR A 171 -0.74 13.97 -5.54
C THR A 171 0.59 13.25 -5.74
N TYR A 172 1.64 13.99 -6.08
CA TYR A 172 2.96 13.41 -6.35
C TYR A 172 3.63 12.86 -5.09
N TYR A 173 3.80 13.69 -4.05
CA TYR A 173 4.51 13.32 -2.82
C TYR A 173 3.59 12.62 -1.83
N GLY A 174 2.40 13.16 -1.61
CA GLY A 174 1.49 12.69 -0.58
C GLY A 174 0.76 11.40 -0.94
N LEU A 175 0.39 11.22 -2.21
CA LEU A 175 -0.26 9.99 -2.70
C LEU A 175 0.70 9.06 -3.47
N ALA A 176 1.97 9.44 -3.62
CA ALA A 176 2.96 8.71 -4.42
C ALA A 176 2.52 8.47 -5.89
N ASP A 177 1.66 9.34 -6.43
CA ASP A 177 1.12 9.25 -7.79
C ASP A 177 1.82 10.24 -8.72
N SER A 178 2.91 9.76 -9.32
CA SER A 178 3.77 10.60 -10.16
C SER A 178 3.09 11.05 -11.44
N GLU A 179 2.26 10.20 -12.06
CA GLU A 179 1.59 10.48 -13.33
C GLU A 179 0.56 11.61 -13.16
N ARG A 180 -0.38 11.44 -12.21
CA ARG A 180 -1.39 12.47 -11.95
C ARG A 180 -0.77 13.74 -11.40
N GLY A 181 0.24 13.63 -10.53
CA GLY A 181 0.98 14.78 -10.02
C GLY A 181 1.61 15.62 -11.14
N MET A 182 2.28 14.97 -12.08
CA MET A 182 2.87 15.65 -13.25
C MET A 182 1.82 16.21 -14.20
N ASP A 183 0.67 15.55 -14.38
CA ASP A 183 -0.42 16.06 -15.21
C ASP A 183 -1.03 17.36 -14.66
N GLN A 184 -1.25 17.45 -13.36
CA GLN A 184 -1.74 18.70 -12.74
C GLN A 184 -0.73 19.83 -12.93
N LEU A 185 0.56 19.50 -12.89
CA LEU A 185 1.61 20.49 -13.09
C LEU A 185 1.73 20.95 -14.55
N ARG A 186 1.47 20.07 -15.52
CA ARG A 186 1.32 20.43 -16.94
C ARG A 186 0.13 21.36 -17.14
N LYS A 187 -1.00 21.10 -16.47
CA LYS A 187 -2.17 21.99 -16.49
C LYS A 187 -1.86 23.34 -15.86
N CYS A 188 -1.12 23.36 -14.75
CA CYS A 188 -0.65 24.61 -14.16
C CYS A 188 0.15 25.44 -15.17
N LEU A 189 1.15 24.83 -15.82
CA LEU A 189 1.99 25.51 -16.81
C LEU A 189 1.24 25.85 -18.11
N HIS A 190 0.15 25.15 -18.41
CA HIS A 190 -0.72 25.50 -19.53
C HIS A 190 -1.56 26.74 -19.22
N GLY A 191 -2.10 26.83 -17.99
CA GLY A 191 -2.86 27.99 -17.52
C GLY A 191 -1.99 29.23 -17.28
N ASP A 192 -0.77 29.03 -16.77
CA ASP A 192 0.25 30.07 -16.60
C ASP A 192 1.64 29.56 -17.02
N PRO A 193 2.02 29.78 -18.30
CA PRO A 193 3.33 29.40 -18.82
C PRO A 193 4.50 30.14 -18.19
N ASP A 194 4.27 31.21 -17.41
CA ASP A 194 5.31 32.02 -16.78
C ASP A 194 5.42 31.87 -15.27
N SER A 195 4.56 31.06 -14.68
CA SER A 195 4.60 30.68 -13.27
C SER A 195 5.98 30.16 -12.85
N LYS A 196 6.67 30.93 -12.00
CA LYS A 196 7.96 30.55 -11.43
C LYS A 196 7.82 29.34 -10.49
N SER A 197 6.74 29.28 -9.70
CA SER A 197 6.46 28.18 -8.77
C SER A 197 6.23 26.87 -9.52
N CYS A 198 5.36 26.85 -10.53
CA CYS A 198 5.12 25.64 -11.33
C CYS A 198 6.34 25.24 -12.15
N LYS A 199 7.09 26.18 -12.73
CA LYS A 199 8.37 25.88 -13.41
C LYS A 199 9.39 25.25 -12.47
N LYS A 200 9.53 25.77 -11.24
CA LYS A 200 10.45 25.24 -10.23
C LYS A 200 10.04 23.83 -9.81
N LEU A 201 8.77 23.64 -9.45
CA LEU A 201 8.22 22.35 -9.02
C LEU A 201 8.30 21.31 -10.14
N TYR A 202 8.06 21.70 -11.39
CA TYR A 202 8.10 20.80 -12.54
C TYR A 202 9.50 20.29 -12.80
N ARG A 203 10.52 21.15 -12.66
CA ARG A 203 11.92 20.73 -12.79
C ARG A 203 12.31 19.73 -11.70
N LYS A 204 11.88 19.97 -10.46
CA LYS A 204 12.12 19.05 -9.33
C LYS A 204 11.50 17.67 -9.60
N MET A 205 10.18 17.62 -9.80
CA MET A 205 9.47 16.36 -10.05
C MET A 205 9.98 15.62 -11.30
N LYS A 206 10.33 16.34 -12.37
CA LYS A 206 10.92 15.74 -13.58
C LYS A 206 12.30 15.13 -13.32
N ASN A 207 13.10 15.70 -12.41
CA ASN A 207 14.37 15.11 -12.01
C ASN A 207 14.15 13.87 -11.15
N LEU A 208 13.17 13.89 -10.24
CA LEU A 208 12.77 12.71 -9.46
C LEU A 208 12.29 11.58 -10.39
N GLU A 209 11.46 11.87 -11.41
CA GLU A 209 11.02 10.86 -12.39
C GLU A 209 12.19 10.20 -13.12
N LYS A 210 13.23 10.98 -13.47
CA LYS A 210 14.45 10.41 -14.08
C LYS A 210 15.22 9.52 -13.10
N ALA A 211 15.29 9.91 -11.83
CA ALA A 211 15.91 9.09 -10.79
C ALA A 211 15.14 7.79 -10.60
N PHE A 212 13.81 7.85 -10.46
CA PHE A 212 12.95 6.67 -10.38
C PHE A 212 13.09 5.76 -11.60
N ALA A 213 13.15 6.31 -12.82
CA ALA A 213 13.35 5.51 -14.03
C ALA A 213 14.68 4.74 -13.99
N LYS A 214 15.77 5.33 -13.47
CA LYS A 214 17.05 4.64 -13.27
C LYS A 214 16.96 3.55 -12.21
N VAL A 215 16.28 3.83 -11.10
CA VAL A 215 16.09 2.88 -10.00
C VAL A 215 15.26 1.69 -10.51
N ASN A 216 14.08 1.92 -11.08
CA ASN A 216 13.20 0.87 -11.60
C ASN A 216 13.91 -0.03 -12.62
N LYS A 217 14.66 0.57 -13.56
CA LYS A 217 15.49 -0.18 -14.52
C LYS A 217 16.55 -1.06 -13.85
N SER A 218 17.10 -0.61 -12.72
CA SER A 218 18.08 -1.38 -11.95
C SER A 218 17.39 -2.51 -11.17
N PHE A 219 16.18 -2.30 -10.64
CA PHE A 219 15.35 -3.33 -10.02
C PHE A 219 14.92 -4.42 -11.00
N GLU A 220 14.45 -4.06 -12.19
CA GLU A 220 14.11 -5.01 -13.27
C GLU A 220 15.28 -5.95 -13.60
N LYS A 221 16.52 -5.43 -13.48
CA LYS A 221 17.75 -6.18 -13.72
C LYS A 221 18.33 -6.84 -12.46
N LYS A 222 17.66 -6.72 -11.31
CA LYS A 222 18.15 -7.16 -9.98
C LYS A 222 19.51 -6.58 -9.61
N GLN A 223 19.83 -5.39 -10.12
CA GLN A 223 21.08 -4.66 -9.87
C GLN A 223 20.93 -3.74 -8.66
N TYR A 224 20.60 -4.31 -7.50
CA TYR A 224 20.27 -3.56 -6.28
C TYR A 224 21.39 -2.62 -5.82
N ALA A 225 22.65 -3.01 -5.93
CA ALA A 225 23.79 -2.14 -5.60
C ALA A 225 23.85 -0.86 -6.47
N SER A 226 23.36 -0.91 -7.72
CA SER A 226 23.27 0.27 -8.58
C SER A 226 22.09 1.16 -8.20
N SER A 227 20.96 0.55 -7.80
CA SER A 227 19.81 1.27 -7.25
C SER A 227 20.18 2.03 -5.98
N LEU A 228 20.88 1.39 -5.04
CA LEU A 228 21.26 1.98 -3.75
C LEU A 228 22.11 3.25 -3.92
N LYS A 229 22.97 3.31 -4.94
CA LYS A 229 23.76 4.51 -5.26
C LYS A 229 22.93 5.72 -5.68
N VAL A 230 21.70 5.49 -6.13
CA VAL A 230 20.75 6.56 -6.49
C VAL A 230 19.82 6.87 -5.32
N LEU A 231 19.44 5.84 -4.54
CA LEU A 231 18.51 5.97 -3.43
C LEU A 231 19.14 6.60 -2.18
N LEU A 232 20.41 6.30 -1.91
CA LEU A 232 21.11 6.66 -0.69
C LEU A 232 22.26 7.64 -0.95
N PRO A 233 22.73 8.36 0.10
CA PRO A 233 23.84 9.30 -0.04
C PRO A 233 25.12 8.64 -0.55
N VAL A 234 25.75 9.24 -1.56
CA VAL A 234 27.06 8.82 -2.09
C VAL A 234 27.90 10.04 -2.44
N GLY A 235 28.97 10.28 -1.67
CA GLY A 235 29.84 11.44 -1.87
C GLY A 235 29.09 12.75 -1.58
N GLU A 236 28.98 13.61 -2.59
CA GLU A 236 28.23 14.88 -2.50
C GLU A 236 26.73 14.74 -2.86
N ASP A 237 26.32 13.59 -3.41
CA ASP A 237 24.93 13.33 -3.74
C ASP A 237 24.17 12.89 -2.48
N ALA A 238 23.11 13.62 -2.13
CA ALA A 238 22.27 13.34 -0.96
C ALA A 238 21.40 12.08 -1.15
N GLY A 239 21.18 11.68 -2.41
CA GLY A 239 20.34 10.53 -2.76
C GLY A 239 18.84 10.83 -2.72
N LEU A 240 18.09 10.01 -3.45
CA LEU A 240 16.67 10.23 -3.72
C LEU A 240 15.80 10.30 -2.45
N VAL A 241 16.13 9.53 -1.41
CA VAL A 241 15.37 9.57 -0.15
C VAL A 241 15.47 10.95 0.50
N GLN A 242 16.67 11.53 0.54
CA GLN A 242 16.89 12.83 1.16
C GLN A 242 16.32 13.96 0.30
N ASP A 243 16.48 13.87 -1.02
CA ASP A 243 15.89 14.83 -1.96
C ASP A 243 14.37 14.96 -1.77
N ILE A 244 13.66 13.83 -1.61
CA ILE A 244 12.21 13.82 -1.39
C ILE A 244 11.85 14.44 -0.04
N LYS A 245 12.61 14.14 1.02
CA LYS A 245 12.40 14.73 2.36
C LYS A 245 12.57 16.25 2.32
N ASP A 246 13.63 16.71 1.67
CA ASP A 246 13.95 18.14 1.56
C ASP A 246 12.92 18.88 0.69
N ASP A 247 12.48 18.26 -0.42
CA ASP A 247 11.42 18.80 -1.27
C ASP A 247 10.10 18.94 -0.51
N VAL A 248 9.68 17.91 0.24
CA VAL A 248 8.44 17.95 1.02
C VAL A 248 8.52 18.97 2.16
N LYS A 249 9.68 19.06 2.82
CA LYS A 249 9.92 20.08 3.85
C LYS A 249 9.78 21.49 3.28
N GLU A 250 10.45 21.79 2.17
CA GLU A 250 10.37 23.11 1.51
C GLU A 250 8.92 23.42 1.10
N LEU A 251 8.19 22.43 0.56
CA LEU A 251 6.81 22.61 0.13
C LEU A 251 5.83 22.80 1.29
N LYS A 252 6.12 22.24 2.47
CA LYS A 252 5.37 22.50 3.71
C LYS A 252 5.64 23.91 4.22
N GLU A 253 6.90 24.31 4.28
CA GLU A 253 7.30 25.67 4.68
C GLU A 253 6.71 26.75 3.76
N SER A 254 6.55 26.44 2.46
CA SER A 254 5.93 27.35 1.50
C SER A 254 4.40 27.32 1.48
N GLY A 255 3.76 26.46 2.29
CA GLY A 255 2.30 26.28 2.32
C GLY A 255 1.70 25.59 1.09
N ILE A 256 2.52 25.01 0.20
CA ILE A 256 2.03 24.28 -0.98
C ILE A 256 1.49 22.90 -0.56
N ILE A 257 2.20 22.23 0.35
CA ILE A 257 1.75 21.01 1.02
C ILE A 257 1.32 21.38 2.45
N PRO A 258 0.12 20.98 2.92
CA PRO A 258 -0.27 21.17 4.31
C PRO A 258 0.73 20.51 5.28
N GLU A 259 0.97 21.13 6.44
CA GLU A 259 1.95 20.65 7.43
C GLU A 259 1.74 19.17 7.83
N ASN A 260 0.47 18.78 7.99
CA ASN A 260 0.05 17.42 8.37
C ASN A 260 -0.20 16.48 7.18
N ALA A 261 0.04 16.92 5.94
CA ALA A 261 -0.15 16.05 4.79
C ALA A 261 0.85 14.88 4.83
N PRO A 262 0.39 13.65 4.48
CA PRO A 262 1.25 12.48 4.44
C PRO A 262 2.33 12.61 3.36
N ASN A 263 3.38 11.83 3.49
CA ASN A 263 4.45 11.70 2.50
C ASN A 263 4.60 10.23 2.08
N THR A 264 3.58 9.70 1.41
CA THR A 264 3.56 8.29 0.98
C THR A 264 4.72 7.98 0.02
N LEU A 265 5.18 8.97 -0.75
CA LEU A 265 6.32 8.78 -1.66
C LEU A 265 7.61 8.45 -0.90
N GLU A 266 7.87 9.12 0.23
CA GLU A 266 9.01 8.78 1.09
C GLU A 266 8.94 7.33 1.57
N GLY A 267 7.77 6.91 2.08
CA GLY A 267 7.56 5.52 2.48
C GLY A 267 7.85 4.53 1.36
N ARG A 268 7.40 4.83 0.14
CA ARG A 268 7.69 4.01 -1.05
C ARG A 268 9.20 3.91 -1.35
N VAL A 269 9.94 5.01 -1.27
CA VAL A 269 11.39 4.99 -1.55
C VAL A 269 12.16 4.27 -0.43
N VAL A 270 11.74 4.43 0.82
CA VAL A 270 12.29 3.70 1.98
C VAL A 270 12.04 2.19 1.83
N GLU A 271 10.85 1.78 1.40
CA GLU A 271 10.54 0.38 1.10
C GLU A 271 11.46 -0.17 0.00
N MET A 272 11.72 0.61 -1.06
CA MET A 272 12.67 0.21 -2.11
C MET A 272 14.10 0.04 -1.56
N VAL A 273 14.53 0.90 -0.62
CA VAL A 273 15.84 0.72 0.03
C VAL A 273 15.87 -0.59 0.81
N CYS A 274 14.83 -0.88 1.59
CA CYS A 274 14.76 -2.12 2.36
C CYS A 274 14.68 -3.36 1.44
N GLU A 275 13.97 -3.31 0.30
CA GLU A 275 14.01 -4.38 -0.71
C GLU A 275 15.41 -4.58 -1.28
N ALA A 276 16.09 -3.50 -1.65
CA ALA A 276 17.42 -3.56 -2.25
C ALA A 276 18.51 -4.01 -1.27
N TYR A 277 18.32 -3.77 0.02
CA TYR A 277 19.25 -4.13 1.08
C TYR A 277 18.51 -4.37 2.40
N PHE A 278 17.92 -5.55 2.57
CA PHE A 278 17.09 -5.86 3.74
C PHE A 278 17.89 -6.00 5.05
N GLU A 279 19.22 -6.10 4.98
CA GLU A 279 20.13 -6.02 6.14
C GLU A 279 20.35 -4.56 6.62
N ALA A 280 19.83 -3.56 5.90
CA ALA A 280 19.91 -2.16 6.30
C ALA A 280 18.90 -1.83 7.41
N ILE A 281 19.21 -2.24 8.63
CA ILE A 281 18.30 -2.19 9.79
C ILE A 281 17.56 -0.85 9.92
N PRO A 282 18.23 0.33 9.90
CA PRO A 282 17.52 1.60 10.10
C PRO A 282 16.46 1.89 9.03
N TRP A 283 16.71 1.46 7.78
CA TRP A 283 15.79 1.68 6.67
C TRP A 283 14.63 0.69 6.69
N CYS A 284 14.88 -0.56 7.06
CA CYS A 284 13.82 -1.56 7.19
C CYS A 284 12.92 -1.31 8.41
N ASP A 285 13.48 -0.82 9.51
CA ASP A 285 12.66 -0.37 10.65
C ASP A 285 11.82 0.86 10.25
N GLN A 286 12.41 1.81 9.51
CA GLN A 286 11.63 2.93 8.97
C GLN A 286 10.54 2.45 8.01
N ALA A 287 10.81 1.46 7.16
CA ALA A 287 9.80 0.88 6.26
C ALA A 287 8.61 0.30 7.03
N LEU A 288 8.85 -0.40 8.14
CA LEU A 288 7.80 -0.93 9.03
C LEU A 288 6.94 0.17 9.67
N THR A 289 7.45 1.40 9.82
CA THR A 289 6.64 2.54 10.29
C THR A 289 5.68 3.07 9.22
N TYR A 290 5.98 2.88 7.93
CA TYR A 290 5.07 3.25 6.83
C TYR A 290 4.13 2.11 6.45
N TYR A 291 4.63 0.88 6.47
CA TYR A 291 3.94 -0.32 6.06
C TYR A 291 4.14 -1.40 7.13
N GLU A 292 3.16 -1.55 8.02
CA GLU A 292 3.18 -2.52 9.12
C GLU A 292 3.54 -3.94 8.67
N HIS A 293 3.09 -4.31 7.47
CA HIS A 293 3.36 -5.61 6.86
C HIS A 293 4.36 -5.52 5.70
N SER A 294 5.39 -4.68 5.79
CA SER A 294 6.49 -4.66 4.80
C SER A 294 7.15 -6.05 4.71
N LEU A 295 7.24 -6.63 3.52
CA LEU A 295 7.84 -7.97 3.33
C LEU A 295 9.30 -7.97 3.79
N HIS A 296 10.09 -7.04 3.26
CA HIS A 296 11.52 -6.95 3.54
C HIS A 296 11.78 -6.42 4.95
N GLY A 297 10.91 -5.56 5.47
CA GLY A 297 10.93 -5.11 6.87
C GLY A 297 10.77 -6.27 7.85
N LEU A 298 9.74 -7.11 7.67
CA LEU A 298 9.50 -8.28 8.51
C LEU A 298 10.61 -9.34 8.35
N MET A 299 11.15 -9.53 7.14
CA MET A 299 12.31 -10.40 6.93
C MET A 299 13.55 -9.91 7.70
N SER A 300 13.83 -8.61 7.64
CA SER A 300 14.92 -7.98 8.40
C SER A 300 14.73 -8.17 9.91
N GLN A 301 13.51 -7.95 10.41
CA GLN A 301 13.16 -8.14 11.82
C GLN A 301 13.33 -9.61 12.26
N ALA A 302 12.84 -10.56 11.47
CA ALA A 302 12.99 -11.98 11.76
C ALA A 302 14.45 -12.41 11.82
N GLN A 303 15.31 -11.92 10.91
CA GLN A 303 16.73 -12.22 10.95
C GLN A 303 17.39 -11.69 12.21
N ARG A 304 17.03 -10.49 12.69
CA ARG A 304 17.51 -9.98 13.99
C ARG A 304 17.05 -10.84 15.16
N HIS A 305 15.81 -11.36 15.12
CA HIS A 305 15.35 -12.32 16.12
C HIS A 305 16.20 -13.61 16.08
N MET A 306 16.55 -14.11 14.91
CA MET A 306 17.44 -15.28 14.77
C MET A 306 18.86 -15.00 15.29
N GLU A 307 19.44 -13.84 14.98
CA GLU A 307 20.77 -13.42 15.47
C GLU A 307 20.79 -13.24 17.00
N ALA A 308 19.64 -12.94 17.60
CA ALA A 308 19.47 -12.81 19.04
C ALA A 308 19.01 -14.12 19.72
N ASP A 309 19.07 -15.27 19.03
CA ASP A 309 18.58 -16.58 19.46
C ASP A 309 17.09 -16.62 19.89
N ASN A 310 16.30 -15.61 19.50
CA ASN A 310 14.87 -15.51 19.77
C ASN A 310 14.05 -16.22 18.67
N PHE A 311 14.25 -17.52 18.50
CA PHE A 311 13.74 -18.26 17.34
C PHE A 311 12.20 -18.34 17.28
N GLU A 312 11.49 -18.43 18.42
CA GLU A 312 10.03 -18.37 18.42
C GLU A 312 9.51 -17.04 17.84
N ALA A 313 10.09 -15.91 18.24
CA ALA A 313 9.71 -14.59 17.73
C ALA A 313 10.02 -14.47 16.23
N ALA A 314 11.17 -14.99 15.78
CA ALA A 314 11.51 -15.03 14.36
C ALA A 314 10.46 -15.79 13.53
N ILE A 315 10.02 -16.95 14.01
CA ILE A 315 8.99 -17.77 13.35
C ILE A 315 7.65 -17.04 13.31
N GLU A 316 7.24 -16.40 14.41
CA GLU A 316 6.02 -15.59 14.47
C GLU A 316 6.06 -14.46 13.43
N THR A 317 7.12 -13.66 13.41
CA THR A 317 7.32 -12.58 12.43
C THR A 317 7.27 -13.10 10.99
N LEU A 318 7.91 -14.25 10.70
CA LEU A 318 7.91 -14.84 9.35
C LEU A 318 6.54 -15.41 8.96
N ASN A 319 5.75 -15.91 9.90
CA ASN A 319 4.38 -16.33 9.65
C ASN A 319 3.50 -15.12 9.32
N THR A 320 3.60 -14.02 10.08
CA THR A 320 2.94 -12.75 9.74
C THR A 320 3.33 -12.29 8.33
N ALA A 321 4.62 -12.32 7.99
CA ALA A 321 5.06 -11.98 6.65
C ALA A 321 4.42 -12.88 5.58
N LYS A 322 4.27 -14.18 5.84
CA LYS A 322 3.69 -15.15 4.90
C LYS A 322 2.19 -14.99 4.74
N GLU A 323 1.48 -14.62 5.80
CA GLU A 323 0.03 -14.32 5.76
C GLU A 323 -0.26 -13.13 4.85
N HIS A 324 0.56 -12.08 4.92
CA HIS A 324 0.40 -10.87 4.11
C HIS A 324 1.07 -10.96 2.72
N HIS A 325 2.04 -11.88 2.52
CA HIS A 325 2.79 -12.07 1.28
C HIS A 325 2.90 -13.55 0.85
N PRO A 326 1.77 -14.21 0.51
CA PRO A 326 1.74 -15.66 0.26
C PRO A 326 2.56 -16.10 -0.96
N SER A 327 2.85 -15.19 -1.90
CA SER A 327 3.64 -15.48 -3.11
C SER A 327 5.16 -15.40 -2.88
N ALA A 328 5.62 -14.87 -1.74
CA ALA A 328 7.03 -14.66 -1.45
C ALA A 328 7.75 -15.96 -1.08
N GLN A 329 8.22 -16.70 -2.09
CA GLN A 329 8.89 -18.00 -1.91
C GLN A 329 10.11 -17.95 -0.99
N GLN A 330 10.81 -16.80 -0.94
CA GLN A 330 11.98 -16.59 -0.07
C GLN A 330 11.68 -16.76 1.43
N LEU A 331 10.42 -16.53 1.85
CA LEU A 331 10.01 -16.74 3.24
C LEU A 331 10.08 -18.21 3.67
N ASN A 332 9.86 -19.15 2.73
CA ASN A 332 9.85 -20.58 3.07
C ASN A 332 11.23 -21.04 3.56
N GLN A 333 12.31 -20.57 2.93
CA GLN A 333 13.66 -20.92 3.34
C GLN A 333 14.01 -20.31 4.71
N LEU A 334 13.67 -19.04 4.94
CA LEU A 334 13.91 -18.38 6.22
C LEU A 334 13.11 -19.03 7.35
N LEU A 335 11.84 -19.35 7.11
CA LEU A 335 10.98 -20.03 8.08
C LEU A 335 11.50 -21.43 8.41
N HIS A 336 11.92 -22.19 7.40
CA HIS A 336 12.56 -23.48 7.61
C HIS A 336 13.83 -23.35 8.45
N ASN A 337 14.72 -22.41 8.12
CA ASN A 337 15.94 -22.17 8.88
C ASN A 337 15.62 -21.81 10.34
N ALA A 338 14.67 -20.90 10.59
CA ALA A 338 14.25 -20.52 11.94
C ALA A 338 13.68 -21.71 12.73
N GLN A 339 12.90 -22.59 12.08
CA GLN A 339 12.39 -23.82 12.70
C GLN A 339 13.51 -24.83 13.04
N VAL A 340 14.49 -24.98 12.15
CA VAL A 340 15.66 -25.83 12.40
C VAL A 340 16.46 -25.30 13.59
N GLU A 341 16.74 -24.01 13.65
CA GLU A 341 17.47 -23.42 14.77
C GLU A 341 16.68 -23.51 16.08
N LEU A 342 15.36 -23.34 16.04
CA LEU A 342 14.49 -23.54 17.20
C LEU A 342 14.55 -24.98 17.73
N LYS A 343 14.53 -25.97 16.84
CA LYS A 343 14.67 -27.38 17.26
C LYS A 343 16.05 -27.62 17.84
N ARG A 344 17.10 -27.13 17.16
CA ARG A 344 18.47 -27.26 17.62
C ARG A 344 18.71 -26.64 19.00
N SER A 345 18.10 -25.49 19.30
CA SER A 345 18.22 -24.84 20.60
C SER A 345 17.58 -25.63 21.75
N LYS A 346 16.62 -26.52 21.43
CA LYS A 346 15.95 -27.43 22.37
C LYS A 346 16.63 -28.79 22.49
N THR A 347 17.40 -29.20 21.48
CA THR A 347 18.13 -30.48 21.45
C THR A 347 19.51 -30.41 22.10
N LYS A 348 20.05 -31.59 22.42
CA LYS A 348 21.40 -31.72 22.98
C LYS A 348 22.46 -31.52 21.90
N ASP A 349 23.44 -30.65 22.14
CA ASP A 349 24.54 -30.40 21.20
C ASP A 349 25.63 -31.48 21.29
N TYR A 350 25.58 -32.47 20.39
CA TYR A 350 26.58 -33.54 20.30
C TYR A 350 27.99 -33.07 19.94
N TYR A 351 28.13 -31.99 19.18
CA TYR A 351 29.44 -31.41 18.84
C TYR A 351 30.10 -30.83 20.09
N LYS A 352 29.31 -30.15 20.92
CA LYS A 352 29.75 -29.65 22.24
C LYS A 352 30.10 -30.78 23.20
N VAL A 353 29.39 -31.91 23.15
CA VAL A 353 29.72 -33.10 23.96
C VAL A 353 31.10 -33.68 23.59
N LEU A 354 31.42 -33.76 22.30
CA LEU A 354 32.72 -34.24 21.81
C LEU A 354 33.83 -33.16 21.82
N GLY A 355 33.48 -31.89 21.98
CA GLY A 355 34.41 -30.77 21.98
C GLY A 355 35.00 -30.50 20.60
N VAL A 356 34.19 -30.60 19.55
CA VAL A 356 34.57 -30.32 18.16
C VAL A 356 33.66 -29.23 17.57
N PRO A 357 34.13 -28.45 16.58
CA PRO A 357 33.25 -27.53 15.87
C PRO A 357 32.24 -28.29 14.98
N ARG A 358 31.17 -27.62 14.56
CA ARG A 358 30.08 -28.23 13.77
C ARG A 358 30.52 -28.63 12.35
N ASP A 359 31.49 -27.92 11.80
CA ASP A 359 32.12 -28.23 10.51
C ASP A 359 33.17 -29.35 10.60
N ALA A 360 33.30 -30.00 11.76
CA ALA A 360 34.28 -31.06 11.95
C ALA A 360 34.07 -32.23 10.97
N ASP A 361 35.19 -32.66 10.37
CA ASP A 361 35.24 -33.82 9.51
C ASP A 361 35.19 -35.14 10.30
N GLU A 362 35.00 -36.26 9.60
CA GLU A 362 34.88 -37.59 10.21
C GLU A 362 36.14 -37.97 11.04
N LEU A 363 37.33 -37.56 10.59
CA LEU A 363 38.59 -37.85 11.27
C LEU A 363 38.71 -37.07 12.58
N GLN A 364 38.28 -35.80 12.59
CA GLN A 364 38.24 -34.95 13.76
C GLN A 364 37.24 -35.47 14.79
N ILE A 365 36.04 -35.88 14.36
CA ILE A 365 35.01 -36.50 15.21
C ILE A 365 35.54 -37.79 15.84
N LYS A 366 36.11 -38.70 15.04
CA LYS A 366 36.70 -39.96 15.52
C LYS A 366 37.90 -39.75 16.44
N GLY A 367 38.72 -38.76 16.15
CA GLY A 367 39.84 -38.35 16.98
C GLY A 367 39.37 -37.84 18.35
N ALA A 368 38.34 -36.99 18.37
CA ALA A 368 37.75 -36.46 19.59
C ALA A 368 37.13 -37.56 20.45
N TYR A 369 36.35 -38.46 19.84
CA TYR A 369 35.78 -39.61 20.52
C TYR A 369 36.85 -40.45 21.25
N ARG A 370 37.93 -40.82 20.55
CA ARG A 370 39.04 -41.60 21.15
C ARG A 370 39.69 -40.88 22.34
N ARG A 371 39.84 -39.55 22.26
CA ARG A 371 40.37 -38.74 23.38
C ARG A 371 39.43 -38.77 24.58
N MET A 372 38.14 -38.57 24.35
CA MET A 372 37.10 -38.57 25.39
C MET A 372 36.97 -39.94 26.06
N VAL A 373 36.98 -41.04 25.29
CA VAL A 373 36.98 -42.41 25.83
C VAL A 373 38.19 -42.65 26.72
N LYS A 374 39.39 -42.23 26.28
CA LYS A 374 40.62 -42.40 27.06
C LYS A 374 40.59 -41.61 28.38
N ALA A 375 40.00 -40.43 28.38
CA ALA A 375 39.91 -39.54 29.55
C ALA A 375 38.85 -40.00 30.56
N HIS A 376 37.71 -40.50 30.09
CA HIS A 376 36.55 -40.81 30.93
C HIS A 376 36.30 -42.32 31.11
N HIS A 377 37.24 -43.19 30.72
CA HIS A 377 37.10 -44.63 30.94
C HIS A 377 36.98 -44.93 32.44
N PRO A 378 36.00 -45.74 32.90
CA PRO A 378 35.76 -46.01 34.33
C PRO A 378 37.02 -46.49 35.08
N ASP A 379 37.84 -47.33 34.45
CA ASP A 379 39.10 -47.85 35.02
C ASP A 379 40.19 -46.79 35.24
N LYS A 380 40.12 -45.64 34.56
CA LYS A 380 41.09 -44.54 34.65
C LYS A 380 40.53 -43.32 35.37
N ALA A 381 39.21 -43.20 35.45
CA ALA A 381 38.50 -42.07 36.08
C ALA A 381 38.89 -41.88 37.55
N HIS A 382 39.05 -42.98 38.31
CA HIS A 382 39.50 -42.94 39.70
C HIS A 382 40.88 -42.29 39.89
N LYS A 383 41.78 -42.37 38.89
CA LYS A 383 43.11 -41.73 38.93
C LYS A 383 43.05 -40.22 38.63
N LEU A 384 41.93 -39.74 38.09
CA LEU A 384 41.70 -38.34 37.74
C LEU A 384 40.77 -37.62 38.74
N GLY A 385 40.43 -38.27 39.85
CA GLY A 385 39.55 -37.69 40.87
C GLY A 385 38.07 -37.61 40.47
N ILE A 386 37.66 -38.31 39.41
CA ILE A 386 36.29 -38.34 38.90
C ILE A 386 35.56 -39.53 39.52
N SER A 387 34.32 -39.34 39.99
CA SER A 387 33.51 -40.45 40.50
C SER A 387 33.21 -41.45 39.38
N LYS A 388 33.03 -42.73 39.75
CA LYS A 388 32.70 -43.78 38.78
C LYS A 388 31.38 -43.47 38.04
N GLU A 389 30.40 -42.94 38.77
CA GLU A 389 29.09 -42.55 38.24
C GLU A 389 29.20 -41.40 37.23
N ASP A 390 29.99 -40.36 37.52
CA ASP A 390 30.21 -39.25 36.59
C ASP A 390 30.95 -39.68 35.32
N ALA A 391 31.90 -40.60 35.45
CA ALA A 391 32.63 -41.19 34.32
C ALA A 391 31.71 -42.03 33.42
N GLU A 392 30.84 -42.84 34.01
CA GLU A 392 29.84 -43.62 33.29
C GLU A 392 28.82 -42.72 32.57
N LYS A 393 28.31 -41.69 33.25
CA LYS A 393 27.40 -40.70 32.66
C LYS A 393 28.06 -39.96 31.49
N LYS A 394 29.31 -39.53 31.64
CA LYS A 394 30.03 -38.84 30.57
C LYS A 394 30.35 -39.76 29.40
N MET A 395 30.71 -41.02 29.67
CA MET A 395 30.95 -42.02 28.64
C MET A 395 29.67 -42.32 27.85
N SER A 396 28.53 -42.43 28.52
CA SER A 396 27.22 -42.60 27.87
C SER A 396 26.94 -41.44 26.92
N GLN A 397 27.10 -40.18 27.36
CA GLN A 397 26.91 -39.01 26.50
C GLN A 397 27.88 -38.98 25.30
N VAL A 398 29.13 -39.37 25.50
CA VAL A 398 30.16 -39.40 24.45
C VAL A 398 29.88 -40.48 23.41
N ASN A 399 29.41 -41.65 23.84
CA ASN A 399 29.01 -42.73 22.94
C ASN A 399 27.79 -42.34 22.11
N GLU A 400 26.76 -41.79 22.75
CA GLU A 400 25.55 -41.27 22.09
C GLU A 400 25.90 -40.19 21.05
N ALA A 401 26.77 -39.23 21.41
CA ALA A 401 27.21 -38.19 20.48
C ALA A 401 28.00 -38.77 19.29
N TYR A 402 28.85 -39.76 19.52
CA TYR A 402 29.62 -40.40 18.45
C TYR A 402 28.73 -41.25 17.54
N GLU A 403 27.72 -41.94 18.06
CA GLU A 403 26.76 -42.71 17.26
C GLU A 403 26.06 -41.84 16.22
N VAL A 404 25.59 -40.65 16.63
CA VAL A 404 24.92 -39.70 15.74
C VAL A 404 25.91 -39.05 14.78
N LEU A 405 27.04 -38.54 15.27
CA LEU A 405 27.97 -37.73 14.45
C LEU A 405 28.90 -38.54 13.54
N SER A 406 29.14 -39.82 13.81
CA SER A 406 30.01 -40.67 12.99
C SER A 406 29.30 -41.26 11.76
N ASN A 407 27.97 -41.32 11.78
CA ASN A 407 27.18 -41.76 10.62
C ASN A 407 26.77 -40.53 9.79
N PRO A 408 27.14 -40.45 8.49
CA PRO A 408 26.81 -39.29 7.65
C PRO A 408 25.31 -38.97 7.55
N GLU A 409 24.45 -40.00 7.54
CA GLU A 409 23.00 -39.83 7.45
C GLU A 409 22.41 -39.29 8.76
N LEU A 410 22.81 -39.86 9.90
CA LEU A 410 22.36 -39.40 11.22
C LEU A 410 22.90 -38.00 11.53
N LYS A 411 24.15 -37.72 11.16
CA LYS A 411 24.75 -36.39 11.26
C LYS A 411 23.96 -35.38 10.44
N ALA A 412 23.61 -35.70 9.19
CA ALA A 412 22.83 -34.80 8.34
C ALA A 412 21.43 -34.53 8.88
N ARG A 413 20.74 -35.54 9.46
CA ARG A 413 19.45 -35.36 10.13
C ARG A 413 19.57 -34.48 11.37
N PHE A 414 20.55 -34.75 12.22
CA PHE A 414 20.84 -33.96 13.41
C PHE A 414 21.16 -32.50 13.06
N ASP A 415 21.96 -32.30 12.01
CA ASP A 415 22.25 -30.97 11.48
C ASP A 415 20.97 -30.31 10.94
N GLN A 416 19.96 -31.03 10.48
CA GLN A 416 18.64 -30.46 10.13
C GLN A 416 17.71 -30.25 11.34
N GLY A 417 18.22 -30.41 12.57
CA GLY A 417 17.44 -30.24 13.80
C GLY A 417 16.51 -31.42 14.11
N ASP A 418 16.70 -32.57 13.45
CA ASP A 418 16.03 -33.84 13.77
C ASP A 418 17.00 -34.71 14.58
N ASP A 419 16.83 -34.75 15.90
CA ASP A 419 17.69 -35.53 16.79
C ASP A 419 17.21 -37.00 16.84
N PRO A 420 18.01 -37.97 16.32
CA PRO A 420 17.63 -39.38 16.30
C PRO A 420 17.41 -40.00 17.68
N ASN A 421 17.91 -39.38 18.76
CA ASN A 421 17.81 -39.90 20.12
C ASN A 421 16.82 -39.11 21.00
N ASP A 422 16.18 -38.06 20.46
CA ASP A 422 15.17 -37.28 21.19
C ASP A 422 13.81 -38.01 21.18
N HIS A 423 13.45 -38.56 22.34
CA HIS A 423 12.21 -39.32 22.53
C HIS A 423 10.93 -38.47 22.37
N GLU A 424 10.99 -37.14 22.53
CA GLU A 424 9.83 -36.28 22.28
C GLU A 424 9.61 -36.05 20.78
N GLN A 425 10.68 -35.89 20.01
CA GLN A 425 10.61 -35.75 18.55
C GLN A 425 10.20 -37.05 17.86
N GLN A 426 10.67 -38.20 18.35
CA GLN A 426 10.26 -39.52 17.86
C GLN A 426 8.76 -39.80 18.00
N ARG A 427 8.06 -39.18 18.96
CA ARG A 427 6.60 -39.28 19.10
C ARG A 427 5.82 -38.47 18.07
N GLN A 428 6.43 -37.42 17.50
CA GLN A 428 5.79 -36.52 16.55
C GLN A 428 5.96 -36.96 15.08
N ASN A 429 7.01 -37.73 14.76
CA ASN A 429 7.25 -38.29 13.42
C ASN A 429 7.39 -39.84 13.42
N PRO A 430 6.27 -40.60 13.50
CA PRO A 430 6.31 -42.06 13.67
C PRO A 430 6.87 -42.85 12.46
N PHE A 431 7.03 -42.21 11.30
CA PHE A 431 7.30 -42.89 10.02
C PHE A 431 8.71 -42.70 9.47
N GLN A 432 9.64 -42.08 10.22
CA GLN A 432 11.06 -41.93 9.84
C GLN A 432 12.05 -42.60 10.81
N GLY A 433 11.55 -43.56 11.61
CA GLY A 433 12.40 -44.45 12.37
C GLY A 433 13.21 -45.36 11.44
N SER A 434 14.53 -45.40 11.62
CA SER A 434 15.39 -46.36 10.91
C SER A 434 14.91 -47.80 11.17
N PRO A 435 14.99 -48.74 10.21
CA PRO A 435 14.44 -50.10 10.34
C PRO A 435 15.10 -50.98 11.42
N PHE A 436 16.08 -50.45 12.16
CA PHE A 436 16.83 -51.17 13.20
C PHE A 436 16.42 -50.82 14.64
N GLY A 437 15.34 -50.06 14.83
CA GLY A 437 14.75 -49.80 16.16
C GLY A 437 13.80 -50.89 16.62
N GLY A 438 14.30 -52.11 16.84
CA GLY A 438 13.47 -53.25 17.23
C GLY A 438 14.17 -54.25 18.13
N HIS A 439 14.30 -53.94 19.42
CA HIS A 439 14.41 -54.96 20.46
C HIS A 439 13.40 -54.69 21.59
N PRO A 440 12.43 -55.60 21.82
CA PRO A 440 11.49 -55.47 22.91
C PRO A 440 12.13 -56.02 24.17
N PHE A 441 12.45 -55.16 25.14
CA PHE A 441 12.72 -55.63 26.50
C PHE A 441 11.82 -54.90 27.50
N ALA A 442 10.56 -55.31 27.50
CA ALA A 442 9.66 -55.09 28.61
C ALA A 442 9.92 -56.19 29.66
N GLY A 443 10.40 -55.77 30.83
CA GLY A 443 10.29 -56.51 32.09
C GLY A 443 11.35 -57.60 32.35
N HIS A 444 12.32 -57.32 33.21
CA HIS A 444 12.44 -57.95 34.55
C HIS A 444 13.77 -57.53 35.20
N SER A 445 13.67 -57.17 36.47
CA SER A 445 14.76 -57.13 37.43
C SER A 445 15.52 -58.47 37.44
N GLN A 446 16.82 -58.47 37.16
CA GLN A 446 17.85 -59.22 37.90
C GLN A 446 19.26 -58.90 37.34
N GLY A 447 20.23 -58.68 38.24
CA GLY A 447 21.59 -58.28 37.88
C GLY A 447 22.40 -59.33 37.11
N GLY A 448 23.41 -58.84 36.38
CA GLY A 448 24.42 -59.66 35.73
C GLY A 448 25.12 -58.88 34.62
N GLY A 449 26.38 -58.45 34.85
CA GLY A 449 27.16 -57.73 33.85
C GLY A 449 27.40 -58.58 32.60
N GLN A 450 27.29 -57.96 31.42
CA GLN A 450 27.71 -58.56 30.16
C GLN A 450 28.84 -57.76 29.52
N GLN A 451 29.97 -58.45 29.37
CA GLN A 451 31.14 -58.03 28.62
C GLN A 451 30.83 -58.08 27.12
N PHE A 452 31.09 -56.97 26.41
CA PHE A 452 31.11 -56.95 24.95
C PHE A 452 32.40 -57.58 24.42
N LYS A 453 32.26 -58.60 23.55
CA LYS A 453 33.38 -59.30 22.90
C LYS A 453 33.51 -58.79 21.46
N PHE A 454 34.63 -58.13 21.14
CA PHE A 454 34.96 -57.71 19.77
C PHE A 454 35.69 -58.83 19.03
N GLN A 455 35.22 -59.18 17.85
CA GLN A 455 35.89 -60.09 16.92
C GLN A 455 36.62 -59.26 15.84
N PHE A 456 37.94 -59.15 15.97
CA PHE A 456 38.82 -58.55 14.96
C PHE A 456 39.09 -59.58 13.84
N GLY A 457 38.59 -59.31 12.64
CA GLY A 457 38.98 -60.04 11.42
C GLY A 457 40.28 -59.47 10.87
N GLY A 458 41.40 -60.13 11.17
CA GLY A 458 42.71 -59.84 10.57
C GLY A 458 42.83 -60.48 9.19
N GLY A 459 42.95 -59.66 8.14
CA GLY A 459 43.31 -60.09 6.78
C GLY A 459 44.74 -59.70 6.46
N GLY A 460 45.68 -60.61 6.70
CA GLY A 460 47.06 -60.50 6.21
C GLY A 460 47.17 -61.01 4.78
N GLY A 461 47.56 -60.14 3.85
CA GLY A 461 47.91 -60.49 2.47
C GLY A 461 49.41 -60.38 2.26
N GLY A 462 50.08 -61.52 2.13
CA GLY A 462 51.49 -61.62 1.74
C GLY A 462 51.65 -61.66 0.22
N PHE A 463 52.68 -60.97 -0.27
CA PHE A 463 53.16 -60.97 -1.66
C PHE A 463 53.88 -62.28 -2.01
N PRO A 464 53.86 -62.74 -3.29
CA PRO A 464 54.88 -63.64 -3.80
C PRO A 464 55.76 -62.98 -4.87
N PHE A 465 57.08 -63.08 -4.67
CA PHE A 465 58.09 -63.04 -5.73
C PHE A 465 58.27 -64.47 -6.24
N GLY A 466 58.38 -64.64 -7.56
CA GLY A 466 58.69 -65.91 -8.22
C GLY A 466 58.08 -66.01 -9.60
#